data_AF-A0A7J5E6L5-F1
#
_entry.id   AF-A0A7J5E6L5-F1
#
_cell.length_a   1.000
_cell.length_b   1.000
_cell.length_c   1.000
_cell.angle_alpha   90.00
_cell.angle_beta   90.00
_cell.angle_gamma   90.00
#
_symmetry.space_group_name_H-M   'P 1'
#
loop_
_entity.id
_entity.type
_entity.pdbx_description
1 polymer ?
#
loop_
_entity_poly.entity_id
_entity_poly.type
_entity_poly.pdbx_seq_one_letter_code
_entity_poly.pdbx_strand_id
1 'polypeptide(L)'
;MTSIFRILKFAQYISEAKMLTQALKASRRKITVFLFSVLTVVVILGSLMYLIEGEENGFTSIPESIYWAIVTLTTVGYGDISPQTGLGKMLAVIIMVLGYGIIAVPTGIVTSEMTNQKTKISAQACPQCAAEGHDPDASHCKFCGSKL
;
A
#
# COMPACT_ATOMS: atom_id res chain seq x y z
N MET A 1 -5.06 14.88 -38.20
CA MET A 1 -4.02 14.01 -37.59
C MET A 1 -4.09 13.93 -36.04
N THR A 2 -4.82 14.82 -35.35
CA THR A 2 -4.82 14.91 -33.86
C THR A 2 -5.65 13.84 -33.13
N SER A 3 -6.63 13.19 -33.77
CA SER A 3 -7.50 12.19 -33.13
C SER A 3 -6.87 10.80 -32.99
N ILE A 4 -5.95 10.43 -33.88
CA ILE A 4 -5.23 9.13 -33.83
C ILE A 4 -4.24 9.08 -32.65
N PHE A 5 -3.57 10.20 -32.35
CA PHE A 5 -2.69 10.30 -31.17
C PHE A 5 -3.43 10.19 -29.83
N ARG A 6 -4.73 10.54 -29.78
CA ARG A 6 -5.56 10.35 -28.57
C ARG A 6 -5.83 8.87 -28.29
N ILE A 7 -6.00 8.06 -29.33
CA ILE A 7 -6.29 6.63 -29.21
C ILE A 7 -5.06 5.83 -28.75
N LEU A 8 -3.86 6.16 -29.24
CA LEU A 8 -2.61 5.57 -28.75
C LEU A 8 -2.32 5.92 -27.28
N LYS A 9 -2.59 7.18 -26.86
CA LYS A 9 -2.51 7.56 -25.44
C LYS A 9 -3.51 6.78 -24.57
N PHE A 10 -4.70 6.51 -25.08
CA PHE A 10 -5.70 5.73 -24.36
C PHE A 10 -5.28 4.26 -24.20
N ALA A 11 -4.67 3.66 -25.23
CA ALA A 11 -4.12 2.31 -25.16
C ALA A 11 -2.95 2.20 -24.16
N GLN A 12 -2.07 3.21 -24.10
CA GLN A 12 -1.00 3.29 -23.10
C GLN A 12 -1.56 3.46 -21.68
N TYR A 13 -2.58 4.30 -21.49
CA TYR A 13 -3.26 4.46 -20.19
C TYR A 13 -3.92 3.16 -19.70
N ILE A 14 -4.53 2.39 -20.60
CA ILE A 14 -5.10 1.06 -20.27
C ILE A 14 -3.99 0.08 -19.89
N SER A 15 -2.82 0.13 -20.57
CA SER A 15 -1.66 -0.70 -20.23
C SER A 15 -1.10 -0.36 -18.84
N GLU A 16 -0.96 0.92 -18.52
CA GLU A 16 -0.50 1.39 -17.21
C GLU A 16 -1.49 1.02 -16.09
N ALA A 17 -2.80 1.17 -16.33
CA ALA A 17 -3.83 0.73 -15.39
C ALA A 17 -3.81 -0.79 -15.16
N LYS A 18 -3.50 -1.58 -16.19
CA LYS A 18 -3.34 -3.04 -16.09
C LYS A 18 -2.13 -3.42 -15.24
N MET A 19 -1.02 -2.68 -15.36
CA MET A 19 0.15 -2.86 -14.49
C MET A 19 -0.18 -2.56 -13.02
N LEU A 20 -0.88 -1.45 -12.75
CA LEU A 20 -1.30 -1.09 -11.39
C LEU A 20 -2.25 -2.14 -10.78
N THR A 21 -3.26 -2.57 -11.53
CA THR A 21 -4.21 -3.59 -11.06
C THR A 21 -3.54 -4.95 -10.82
N GLN A 22 -2.57 -5.34 -11.67
CA GLN A 22 -1.77 -6.54 -11.43
C GLN A 22 -0.88 -6.41 -10.20
N ALA A 23 -0.21 -5.27 -10.02
CA ALA A 23 0.60 -5.00 -8.83
C ALA A 23 -0.24 -5.02 -7.54
N LEU A 24 -1.44 -4.46 -7.55
CA LEU A 24 -2.38 -4.53 -6.42
C LEU A 24 -2.82 -5.98 -6.14
N LYS A 25 -3.16 -6.75 -7.17
CA LYS A 25 -3.55 -8.15 -7.02
C LYS A 25 -2.40 -9.01 -6.47
N ALA A 26 -1.17 -8.77 -6.92
CA ALA A 26 0.04 -9.41 -6.41
C ALA A 26 0.33 -9.01 -4.96
N SER A 27 0.13 -7.73 -4.62
CA SER A 27 0.33 -7.17 -3.28
C SER A 27 -0.75 -7.59 -2.28
N ARG A 28 -1.92 -8.08 -2.74
CA ARG A 28 -3.12 -8.30 -1.91
C ARG A 28 -2.83 -9.07 -0.63
N ARG A 29 -2.10 -10.20 -0.71
CA ARG A 29 -1.80 -11.01 0.48
C ARG A 29 -0.96 -10.23 1.50
N LYS A 30 0.07 -9.52 1.04
CA LYS A 30 0.95 -8.71 1.91
C LYS A 30 0.17 -7.55 2.55
N ILE A 31 -0.66 -6.86 1.76
CA ILE A 31 -1.53 -5.78 2.25
C ILE A 31 -2.56 -6.31 3.25
N THR A 32 -3.21 -7.44 3.00
CA THR A 32 -4.18 -8.02 3.94
C THR A 32 -3.52 -8.37 5.28
N VAL A 33 -2.35 -9.00 5.28
CA VAL A 33 -1.60 -9.30 6.52
C VAL A 33 -1.22 -8.01 7.26
N PHE A 34 -0.75 -7.00 6.53
CA PHE A 34 -0.41 -5.70 7.09
C PHE A 34 -1.63 -5.01 7.73
N LEU A 35 -2.76 -4.93 7.03
CA LEU A 35 -3.99 -4.34 7.56
C LEU A 35 -4.50 -5.08 8.80
N PHE A 36 -4.40 -6.42 8.80
CA PHE A 36 -4.72 -7.21 9.99
C PHE A 36 -3.80 -6.85 11.18
N SER A 37 -2.49 -6.71 10.95
CA SER A 37 -1.56 -6.33 12.01
C SER A 37 -1.83 -4.93 12.56
N VAL A 38 -2.17 -3.97 11.69
CA VAL A 38 -2.58 -2.61 12.08
C VAL A 38 -3.85 -2.64 12.91
N LEU A 39 -4.85 -3.42 12.49
CA LEU A 39 -6.10 -3.57 13.24
C LEU A 39 -5.84 -4.14 14.65
N THR A 40 -4.99 -5.16 14.77
CA THR A 40 -4.61 -5.71 16.08
C THR A 40 -3.93 -4.66 16.96
N VAL A 41 -2.99 -3.89 16.42
CA VAL A 41 -2.30 -2.81 17.15
C VAL A 41 -3.29 -1.74 17.61
N VAL A 42 -4.21 -1.30 16.74
CA VAL A 42 -5.27 -0.34 17.07
C VAL A 42 -6.15 -0.85 18.21
N VAL A 43 -6.58 -2.12 18.16
CA VAL A 43 -7.43 -2.71 19.19
C VAL A 43 -6.72 -2.71 20.54
N ILE A 44 -5.43 -3.07 20.58
CA ILE A 44 -4.63 -3.05 21.80
C ILE A 44 -4.47 -1.62 22.32
N LEU A 45 -4.04 -0.67 21.49
CA LEU A 45 -3.79 0.72 21.90
C LEU A 45 -5.08 1.44 22.29
N GLY A 46 -6.18 1.22 21.58
CA GLY A 46 -7.50 1.75 21.94
C GLY A 46 -8.01 1.17 23.26
N SER A 47 -7.82 -0.13 23.51
CA SER A 47 -8.17 -0.74 24.80
C SER A 47 -7.33 -0.20 25.95
N LEU A 48 -6.02 0.03 25.73
CA LEU A 48 -5.17 0.71 26.71
C LEU A 48 -5.62 2.14 26.97
N MET A 49 -6.07 2.85 25.94
CA MET A 49 -6.57 4.22 26.09
C MET A 49 -7.82 4.27 26.97
N TYR A 50 -8.76 3.34 26.76
CA TYR A 50 -9.93 3.17 27.62
C TYR A 50 -9.54 3.01 29.09
N LEU A 51 -8.51 2.19 29.39
CA LEU A 51 -8.05 1.96 30.76
C LEU A 51 -7.34 3.17 31.38
N ILE A 52 -6.66 4.00 30.58
CA ILE A 52 -5.90 5.16 31.08
C ILE A 52 -6.80 6.37 31.30
N GLU A 53 -7.71 6.64 30.37
CA GLU A 53 -8.57 7.84 30.40
C GLU A 53 -9.92 7.58 31.08
N GLY A 54 -10.50 6.39 30.86
CA GLY A 54 -11.81 6.02 31.39
C GLY A 54 -12.98 6.87 30.87
N GLU A 55 -14.17 6.59 31.41
CA GLU A 55 -15.42 7.25 30.99
C GLU A 55 -15.43 8.76 31.30
N GLU A 56 -14.73 9.19 32.35
CA GLU A 56 -14.67 10.60 32.78
C GLU A 56 -14.11 11.54 31.69
N ASN A 57 -13.29 11.01 30.78
CA ASN A 57 -12.62 11.78 29.73
C ASN A 57 -13.20 11.51 28.33
N GLY A 58 -14.41 10.93 28.24
CA GLY A 58 -15.11 10.66 26.97
C GLY A 58 -14.75 9.33 26.32
N PHE A 59 -13.93 8.49 26.96
CA PHE A 59 -13.67 7.13 26.51
C PHE A 59 -14.69 6.18 27.16
N THR A 60 -15.97 6.26 26.76
CA THR A 60 -17.07 5.58 27.46
C THR A 60 -17.09 4.07 27.24
N SER A 61 -16.49 3.60 26.16
CA SER A 61 -16.44 2.18 25.84
C SER A 61 -15.18 1.79 25.06
N ILE A 62 -14.83 0.50 25.09
CA ILE A 62 -13.72 -0.04 24.30
C ILE A 62 -13.90 0.25 22.79
N PRO A 63 -15.08 0.04 22.16
CA PRO A 63 -15.27 0.36 20.74
C PRO A 63 -15.07 1.83 20.41
N GLU A 64 -15.49 2.75 21.28
CA GLU A 64 -15.29 4.19 21.09
C GLU A 64 -13.81 4.59 21.19
N SER A 65 -13.08 3.96 22.11
CA SER A 65 -11.64 4.13 22.27
C SER A 65 -10.85 3.57 21.07
N ILE A 66 -11.31 2.45 20.50
CA ILE A 66 -10.80 1.89 19.25
C ILE A 66 -11.07 2.85 18.10
N TYR A 67 -12.28 3.42 18.00
CA TYR A 67 -12.61 4.42 16.99
C TYR A 67 -11.66 5.62 17.07
N TRP A 68 -11.42 6.17 18.27
CA TRP A 68 -10.45 7.24 18.47
C TRP A 68 -9.03 6.84 18.02
N ALA A 69 -8.60 5.62 18.35
CA ALA A 69 -7.29 5.11 17.94
C ALA A 69 -7.18 4.99 16.41
N ILE A 70 -8.23 4.55 15.71
CA ILE A 70 -8.27 4.51 14.24
C ILE A 70 -8.14 5.92 13.67
N VAL A 71 -8.97 6.86 14.13
CA VAL A 71 -9.01 8.26 13.64
C VAL A 71 -7.67 8.96 13.85
N THR A 72 -7.01 8.70 14.99
CA THR A 72 -5.70 9.26 15.31
C THR A 72 -4.59 8.61 14.49
N LEU A 73 -4.55 7.28 14.40
CA LEU A 73 -3.54 6.53 13.66
C LEU A 73 -3.61 6.80 12.14
N THR A 74 -4.82 7.00 11.62
CA THR A 74 -5.06 7.39 10.21
C THR A 74 -4.85 8.87 9.95
N THR A 75 -4.44 9.65 10.95
CA THR A 75 -4.17 11.09 10.86
C THR A 75 -5.40 11.94 10.50
N VAL A 76 -6.61 11.40 10.63
CA VAL A 76 -7.86 12.13 10.36
C VAL A 76 -8.14 13.14 11.47
N GLY A 77 -8.07 12.71 12.73
CA GLY A 77 -8.12 13.60 13.90
C GLY A 77 -9.36 14.49 14.00
N TYR A 78 -10.56 13.91 14.03
CA TYR A 78 -11.82 14.68 14.13
C TYR A 78 -11.89 15.61 15.35
N GLY A 79 -11.22 15.25 16.46
CA GLY A 79 -11.18 16.05 17.67
C GLY A 79 -12.45 15.99 18.52
N ASP A 80 -13.34 15.04 18.22
CA ASP A 80 -14.52 14.69 19.00
C ASP A 80 -14.18 14.11 20.38
N ILE A 81 -13.12 13.28 20.43
CA ILE A 81 -12.59 12.70 21.67
C ILE A 81 -11.08 12.94 21.72
N SER A 82 -10.54 13.27 22.89
CA SER A 82 -9.09 13.49 23.05
C SER A 82 -8.58 13.14 24.44
N PRO A 83 -7.33 12.64 24.56
CA PRO A 83 -6.69 12.37 25.84
C PRO A 83 -6.60 13.62 26.70
N GLN A 84 -7.00 13.52 27.96
CA GLN A 84 -6.83 14.60 28.93
C GLN A 84 -5.64 14.34 29.85
N THR A 85 -5.39 13.08 30.20
CA THR A 85 -4.32 12.69 31.13
C THR A 85 -2.93 12.80 30.51
N GLY A 86 -1.91 13.01 31.35
CA GLY A 86 -0.51 13.05 30.89
C GLY A 86 -0.05 11.74 30.24
N LEU A 87 -0.47 10.60 30.81
CA LEU A 87 -0.16 9.28 30.26
C LEU A 87 -0.88 9.03 28.93
N GLY A 88 -2.15 9.41 28.82
CA GLY A 88 -2.91 9.30 27.57
C GLY A 88 -2.34 10.18 26.46
N LYS A 89 -1.90 11.41 26.78
CA LYS A 89 -1.21 12.28 25.82
C LYS A 89 0.12 11.68 25.33
N MET A 90 0.91 11.06 26.22
CA MET A 90 2.12 10.35 25.82
C MET A 90 1.82 9.19 24.87
N LEU A 91 0.78 8.39 25.17
CA LEU A 91 0.34 7.30 24.30
C LEU A 91 -0.14 7.82 22.94
N ALA A 92 -0.88 8.93 22.93
CA ALA A 92 -1.35 9.57 21.70
C ALA A 92 -0.19 10.00 20.78
N VAL A 93 0.89 10.57 21.34
CA VAL A 93 2.08 10.93 20.57
C VAL A 93 2.70 9.69 19.91
N ILE A 94 2.79 8.57 20.64
CA ILE A 94 3.32 7.30 20.09
C ILE A 94 2.43 6.82 18.94
N ILE A 95 1.10 6.86 19.10
CA ILE A 95 0.13 6.49 18.05
C ILE A 95 0.32 7.36 16.81
N MET A 96 0.48 8.67 16.96
CA MET A 96 0.68 9.59 15.84
C MET A 96 1.96 9.26 15.05
N VAL A 97 3.07 8.95 15.74
CA VAL A 97 4.33 8.55 15.09
C VAL A 97 4.18 7.22 14.34
N LEU A 98 3.48 6.25 14.92
CA LEU A 98 3.19 4.97 14.27
C LEU A 98 2.34 5.14 13.00
N GLY A 99 1.42 6.11 13.00
CA GLY A 99 0.57 6.44 11.85
C GLY A 99 1.37 6.76 10.58
N TYR A 100 2.44 7.54 10.70
CA TYR A 100 3.32 7.86 9.56
C TYR A 100 3.97 6.62 8.95
N GLY A 101 4.41 5.68 9.79
CA GLY A 101 4.97 4.41 9.33
C GLY A 101 3.95 3.57 8.55
N ILE A 102 2.69 3.59 8.98
CA ILE A 102 1.63 2.78 8.37
C ILE A 102 1.28 3.23 6.95
N ILE A 103 1.37 4.53 6.65
CA ILE A 103 1.11 5.05 5.29
C ILE A 103 2.23 4.65 4.31
N ALA A 104 3.48 4.57 4.79
CA ALA A 104 4.64 4.23 3.96
C ALA A 104 4.66 2.77 3.52
N VAL A 105 4.23 1.83 4.37
CA VAL A 105 4.29 0.38 4.11
C VAL A 105 3.48 -0.08 2.87
N PRO A 106 2.18 0.24 2.71
CA PRO A 106 1.41 -0.22 1.55
C PRO A 106 1.95 0.39 0.25
N THR A 107 2.41 1.64 0.31
CA THR A 107 3.09 2.29 -0.82
C THR A 107 4.34 1.51 -1.22
N GLY A 108 5.21 1.19 -0.25
CA GLY A 108 6.42 0.40 -0.49
C GLY A 108 6.13 -1.01 -1.03
N ILE A 109 5.10 -1.69 -0.51
CA ILE A 109 4.68 -3.01 -1.00
C ILE A 109 4.26 -2.92 -2.47
N VAL A 110 3.39 -1.97 -2.82
CA VAL A 110 2.90 -1.81 -4.21
C VAL A 110 4.05 -1.44 -5.14
N THR A 111 4.93 -0.51 -4.74
CA THR A 111 6.11 -0.14 -5.53
C THR A 111 7.04 -1.33 -5.75
N SER A 112 7.25 -2.19 -4.74
CA SER A 112 8.08 -3.39 -4.88
C SER A 112 7.49 -4.38 -5.88
N GLU A 113 6.17 -4.58 -5.88
CA GLU A 113 5.51 -5.46 -6.85
C GLU A 113 5.52 -4.87 -8.26
N MET A 114 5.38 -3.55 -8.40
CA MET A 114 5.50 -2.87 -9.70
C MET A 114 6.91 -3.03 -10.30
N THR A 115 7.96 -2.91 -9.49
CA THR A 115 9.35 -3.10 -9.94
C THR A 115 9.64 -4.56 -10.27
N ASN A 116 9.13 -5.51 -9.49
CA ASN A 116 9.25 -6.94 -9.77
C ASN A 116 8.55 -7.36 -11.06
N GLN A 117 7.46 -6.70 -11.46
CA GLN A 117 6.80 -6.98 -12.74
C GLN A 117 7.61 -6.47 -13.93
N LYS A 118 8.29 -5.33 -13.80
CA LYS A 118 9.15 -4.78 -14.86
C LYS A 118 10.41 -5.63 -15.11
N THR A 119 10.92 -6.32 -14.09
CA THR A 119 12.13 -7.17 -14.19
C THR A 119 11.87 -8.55 -14.78
N LYS A 120 10.61 -8.97 -14.96
CA LYS A 120 10.27 -10.25 -15.61
C LYS A 120 10.36 -10.23 -17.13
N ILE A 121 10.66 -9.08 -17.72
CA ILE A 121 10.80 -8.91 -19.17
C ILE A 121 12.30 -8.78 -19.44
N SER A 122 12.88 -9.75 -20.17
CA SER A 122 14.28 -9.67 -20.59
C SER A 122 14.48 -8.43 -21.45
N ALA A 123 15.39 -7.54 -21.03
CA ALA A 123 15.85 -6.40 -21.81
C ALA A 123 16.83 -6.81 -22.93
N GLN A 124 17.08 -8.11 -23.11
CA GLN A 124 17.90 -8.63 -24.19
C GLN A 124 17.17 -8.42 -25.52
N ALA A 125 17.70 -7.52 -26.34
CA ALA A 125 17.27 -7.38 -27.71
C ALA A 125 17.81 -8.57 -28.53
N CYS A 126 16.94 -9.18 -29.33
CA CYS A 126 17.34 -10.27 -30.22
C CYS A 126 18.41 -9.78 -31.22
N PRO A 127 19.57 -10.46 -31.38
CA PRO A 127 20.61 -10.01 -32.31
C PRO A 127 20.18 -10.07 -33.78
N GLN A 128 19.19 -10.90 -34.12
CA GLN A 128 18.74 -11.12 -35.49
C GLN A 128 17.63 -10.15 -35.93
N CYS A 129 16.67 -9.86 -35.04
CA CYS A 129 15.47 -9.08 -35.38
C CYS A 129 15.24 -7.86 -34.49
N ALA A 130 16.14 -7.60 -33.54
CA ALA A 130 16.05 -6.52 -32.55
C ALA A 130 14.79 -6.52 -31.67
N ALA A 131 13.98 -7.59 -31.71
CA ALA A 131 12.79 -7.70 -30.86
C ALA A 131 13.21 -7.85 -29.39
N GLU A 132 12.54 -7.10 -28.51
CA GLU A 132 12.70 -7.13 -27.07
C GLU A 132 11.56 -7.89 -26.39
N GLY A 133 11.71 -8.13 -25.09
CA GLY A 133 10.64 -8.63 -24.24
C GLY A 133 10.49 -10.13 -24.23
N HIS A 134 11.61 -10.85 -24.28
CA HIS A 134 11.66 -12.30 -24.10
C HIS A 134 11.49 -12.66 -22.63
N ASP A 135 11.03 -13.89 -22.36
CA ASP A 135 11.01 -14.42 -21.00
C ASP A 135 12.46 -14.54 -20.48
N PRO A 136 12.72 -14.40 -19.17
CA PRO A 136 14.07 -14.35 -18.62
C PRO A 136 14.90 -15.62 -18.87
N ASP A 137 14.22 -16.75 -19.08
CA ASP A 137 14.77 -18.08 -19.35
C ASP A 137 14.68 -18.49 -20.82
N ALA A 138 14.31 -17.56 -21.72
CA ALA A 138 14.20 -17.85 -23.14
C ALA A 138 15.59 -18.09 -23.77
N SER A 139 15.80 -19.30 -24.31
CA SER A 139 17.00 -19.62 -25.11
C SER A 139 16.87 -19.22 -26.58
N HIS A 140 15.64 -18.99 -27.05
CA HIS A 140 15.33 -18.64 -28.43
C HIS A 140 14.31 -17.50 -28.49
N CYS A 141 14.43 -16.64 -29.50
CA CYS A 141 13.57 -15.50 -29.74
C CYS A 141 12.16 -15.96 -30.12
N LYS A 142 11.14 -15.54 -29.37
CA LYS A 142 9.73 -15.92 -29.64
C LYS A 142 9.13 -15.35 -30.93
N PHE A 143 9.82 -14.40 -31.58
CA PHE A 143 9.35 -13.75 -32.81
C PHE A 143 10.00 -14.31 -34.08
N CYS A 144 11.29 -14.67 -34.04
CA CYS A 144 12.03 -15.15 -35.22
C CYS A 144 12.73 -16.51 -35.03
N GLY A 145 12.73 -17.07 -33.82
CA GLY A 145 13.31 -18.38 -33.52
C GLY A 145 14.83 -18.43 -33.45
N SER A 146 15.55 -17.31 -33.59
CA SER A 146 17.01 -17.29 -33.42
C SER A 146 17.41 -17.52 -31.97
N LYS A 147 18.61 -18.04 -31.73
CA LYS A 147 19.18 -18.11 -30.38
C LYS A 147 19.33 -16.68 -29.81
N LEU A 148 18.94 -16.49 -28.55
CA LEU A 148 19.08 -15.22 -27.84
C LEU A 148 20.48 -15.06 -27.26
#